data_AF-A0A846AV58-F1
#
_entry.id   AF-A0A846AV58-F1
#
_cell.length_a   1.000
_cell.length_b   1.000
_cell.length_c   1.000
_cell.angle_alpha   90.00
_cell.angle_beta   90.00
_cell.angle_gamma   90.00
#
_symmetry.space_group_name_H-M   'P 1'
#
loop_
_entity.id
_entity.type
_entity.pdbx_description
1 polymer ?
#
loop_
_entity_poly.entity_id
_entity_poly.type
_entity_poly.pdbx_seq_one_letter_code
_entity_poly.pdbx_strand_id
1 'polypeptide(L)'
;MEVPRMFRAQVKEYCNLQFVPDRENREEWLKEWVNPQQTGKPYQHENLSNIKKSGLYGSVYCIPVKFPYRLFTNCGQDTIGRPTLGKNGIPFIPGSSIKGLFRRVCNDEQQKQHYCGGTEKQGILRFHGAYPVGDWTGKHTVPIVQNGQRMRETRYSILDLVHPQQTRQVQNQDGTTAIALISLPQPTLIFQFSSTDSTINWKEVETLLKKALSRGLGGKTS
;
A
#
# COMPACT_ATOMS: atom_id res chain seq x y z
N MET A 1 18.97 12.66 -11.65
CA MET A 1 17.96 11.84 -10.94
C MET A 1 17.01 11.35 -12.00
N GLU A 2 17.02 10.06 -12.31
CA GLU A 2 16.20 9.50 -13.38
C GLU A 2 14.81 9.17 -12.84
N VAL A 3 13.76 9.64 -13.50
CA VAL A 3 12.37 9.32 -13.12
C VAL A 3 12.12 7.85 -13.43
N PRO A 4 11.64 7.01 -12.49
CA PRO A 4 11.36 5.60 -12.77
C PRO A 4 10.40 5.47 -13.95
N ARG A 5 10.60 4.45 -14.80
CA ARG A 5 9.85 4.25 -16.05
C ARG A 5 8.34 4.30 -15.85
N MET A 6 7.85 3.83 -14.70
CA MET A 6 6.42 3.86 -14.34
C MET A 6 5.82 5.27 -14.19
N PHE A 7 6.64 6.30 -13.95
CA PHE A 7 6.21 7.70 -13.79
C PHE A 7 6.52 8.57 -15.02
N ARG A 8 7.08 7.98 -16.09
CA ARG A 8 7.32 8.69 -17.34
C ARG A 8 6.01 8.81 -18.13
N ALA A 9 5.94 9.80 -19.01
CA ALA A 9 4.78 10.00 -19.88
C ALA A 9 4.45 8.71 -20.65
N GLN A 10 3.16 8.37 -20.73
CA GLN A 10 2.69 7.16 -21.40
C GLN A 10 2.85 7.32 -22.92
N VAL A 11 3.92 6.74 -23.47
CA VAL A 11 4.12 6.63 -24.92
C VAL A 11 3.70 5.23 -25.35
N LYS A 12 3.12 5.09 -26.55
CA LYS A 12 2.53 3.83 -27.03
C LYS A 12 3.51 2.64 -27.01
N GLU A 13 4.80 2.92 -27.10
CA GLU A 13 5.91 1.95 -27.15
C GLU A 13 6.70 1.85 -25.84
N TYR A 14 6.54 2.82 -24.92
CA TYR A 14 7.30 2.88 -23.67
C TYR A 14 6.42 3.43 -22.55
N CYS A 15 6.32 2.70 -21.44
CA CYS A 15 5.63 3.14 -20.21
C CYS A 15 4.08 3.15 -20.29
N ASN A 16 3.48 2.40 -21.23
CA ASN A 16 2.03 2.17 -21.24
C ASN A 16 1.68 0.95 -20.37
N LEU A 17 1.19 1.16 -19.15
CA LEU A 17 0.87 0.09 -18.17
C LEU A 17 -0.37 -0.75 -18.51
N GLN A 18 -1.05 -0.44 -19.62
CA GLN A 18 -2.01 -1.35 -20.25
C GLN A 18 -1.32 -2.48 -21.03
N PHE A 19 -0.05 -2.31 -21.41
CA PHE A 19 0.78 -3.34 -22.00
C PHE A 19 1.71 -3.89 -20.92
N VAL A 20 1.53 -5.15 -20.55
CA VAL A 20 2.49 -5.88 -19.74
C VAL A 20 3.74 -6.07 -20.61
N PRO A 21 4.88 -5.44 -20.29
CA PRO A 21 6.07 -5.67 -21.08
C PRO A 21 6.59 -7.09 -20.83
N ASP A 22 7.46 -7.60 -21.72
CA ASP A 22 8.06 -8.92 -21.57
C ASP A 22 8.72 -9.13 -20.19
N ARG A 23 8.89 -10.39 -19.80
CA ARG A 23 9.29 -10.78 -18.42
C ARG A 23 10.52 -10.01 -17.90
N GLU A 24 11.51 -9.75 -18.74
CA GLU A 24 12.74 -9.01 -18.38
C GLU A 24 12.45 -7.53 -18.05
N ASN A 25 11.66 -6.85 -18.87
CA ASN A 25 11.29 -5.44 -18.65
C ASN A 25 10.47 -5.24 -17.36
N ARG A 26 9.63 -6.21 -16.98
CA ARG A 26 8.89 -6.19 -15.71
C ARG A 26 9.81 -6.21 -14.49
N GLU A 27 10.86 -7.02 -14.54
CA GLU A 27 11.79 -7.16 -13.42
C GLU A 27 12.68 -5.92 -13.25
N GLU A 28 13.05 -5.27 -14.35
CA GLU A 28 13.75 -3.98 -14.33
C GLU A 28 12.88 -2.87 -13.72
N TRP A 29 11.60 -2.79 -14.11
CA TRP A 29 10.66 -1.83 -13.54
C TRP A 29 10.46 -1.99 -12.03
N LEU A 30 10.36 -3.24 -11.57
CA LEU A 30 10.25 -3.55 -10.14
C LEU A 30 11.50 -3.12 -9.36
N LYS A 31 12.69 -3.26 -9.96
CA LYS A 31 13.94 -2.80 -9.36
C LYS A 31 13.96 -1.28 -9.22
N GLU A 32 13.53 -0.53 -10.24
CA GLU A 32 13.43 0.93 -10.18
C GLU A 32 12.44 1.41 -9.11
N TRP A 33 11.34 0.67 -8.90
CA TRP A 33 10.32 1.00 -7.90
C TRP A 33 10.80 0.85 -6.46
N VAL A 34 11.59 -0.19 -6.19
CA VAL A 34 12.01 -0.55 -4.83
C VAL A 34 13.32 0.13 -4.41
N ASN A 35 14.09 0.69 -5.35
CA ASN A 35 15.49 1.04 -5.13
C ASN A 35 15.82 2.52 -5.34
N PRO A 36 15.44 3.43 -4.43
CA PRO A 36 15.80 4.84 -4.52
C PRO A 36 17.29 5.12 -4.22
N GLN A 37 18.05 4.17 -3.64
CA GLN A 37 19.41 4.40 -3.14
C GLN A 37 20.50 3.48 -3.71
N GLN A 38 20.23 2.71 -4.77
CA GLN A 38 21.18 1.77 -5.39
C GLN A 38 21.77 0.67 -4.46
N THR A 39 21.35 0.57 -3.19
CA THR A 39 21.85 -0.43 -2.23
C THR A 39 21.14 -1.79 -2.31
N GLY A 40 20.10 -1.90 -3.15
CA GLY A 40 19.36 -3.16 -3.36
C GLY A 40 18.51 -3.61 -2.17
N LYS A 41 18.27 -2.73 -1.19
CA LYS A 41 17.35 -2.96 -0.07
C LYS A 41 16.18 -1.97 -0.14
N PRO A 42 14.91 -2.42 -0.02
CA PRO A 42 13.78 -1.50 0.12
C PRO A 42 14.01 -0.58 1.31
N TYR A 43 13.66 0.69 1.17
CA TYR A 43 13.67 1.61 2.30
C TYR A 43 12.62 1.16 3.33
N GLN A 44 13.03 1.09 4.60
CA GLN A 44 12.19 0.71 5.74
C GLN A 44 12.12 1.88 6.70
N HIS A 45 10.96 2.05 7.34
CA HIS A 45 10.83 3.08 8.37
C HIS A 45 11.48 2.59 9.66
N GLU A 46 12.78 2.85 9.84
CA GLU A 46 13.60 2.33 10.94
C GLU A 46 12.97 2.54 12.33
N ASN A 47 12.39 3.73 12.56
CA ASN A 47 11.70 4.06 13.81
C ASN A 47 10.44 3.22 14.07
N LEU A 48 9.79 2.68 13.03
CA LEU A 48 8.57 1.86 13.16
C LEU A 48 8.88 0.37 13.20
N SER A 49 10.02 -0.08 12.67
CA SER A 49 10.42 -1.49 12.64
C SER A 49 10.50 -2.14 14.04
N ASN A 50 10.70 -1.34 15.09
CA ASN A 50 10.76 -1.81 16.47
C ASN A 50 9.38 -1.98 17.14
N ILE A 51 8.30 -1.54 16.50
CA ILE A 51 6.95 -1.57 17.05
C ILE A 51 6.32 -2.95 16.79
N LYS A 52 6.27 -3.78 17.84
CA LYS A 52 5.73 -5.15 17.77
C LYS A 52 4.35 -5.32 18.41
N LYS A 53 3.91 -4.37 19.24
CA LYS A 53 2.65 -4.44 19.99
C LYS A 53 1.92 -3.10 19.92
N SER A 54 0.59 -3.13 20.08
CA SER A 54 -0.19 -1.91 20.22
C SER A 54 0.25 -1.15 21.47
N GLY A 55 0.41 0.16 21.38
CA GLY A 55 0.85 0.95 22.51
C GLY A 55 1.17 2.40 22.16
N LEU A 56 1.40 3.19 23.21
CA LEU A 56 1.81 4.58 23.07
C LEU A 56 3.34 4.66 22.93
N TYR A 57 3.80 5.29 21.85
CA TYR A 57 5.20 5.56 21.54
C TYR A 57 5.39 7.08 21.47
N GLY A 58 5.74 7.69 22.60
CA GLY A 58 5.71 9.15 22.74
C GLY A 58 4.26 9.67 22.78
N SER A 59 3.89 10.57 21.86
CA SER A 59 2.52 11.08 21.73
C SER A 59 1.68 10.34 20.68
N VAL A 60 2.24 9.29 20.06
CA VAL A 60 1.61 8.54 18.97
C VAL A 60 1.27 7.14 19.45
N TYR A 61 0.00 6.77 19.34
CA TYR A 61 -0.47 5.42 19.54
C TYR A 61 -0.31 4.62 18.25
N CYS A 62 0.39 3.50 18.34
CA CYS A 62 0.73 2.67 17.20
C CYS A 62 0.03 1.32 17.32
N ILE A 63 -0.55 0.84 16.22
CA ILE A 63 -1.28 -0.43 16.16
C ILE A 63 -0.68 -1.26 15.01
N PRO A 64 0.09 -2.32 15.30
CA PRO A 64 0.60 -3.22 14.28
C PRO A 64 -0.50 -4.15 13.77
N VAL A 65 -0.66 -4.23 12.45
CA VAL A 65 -1.60 -5.14 11.80
C VAL A 65 -0.90 -5.92 10.70
N LYS A 66 -0.93 -7.25 10.79
CA LYS A 66 -0.43 -8.16 9.76
C LYS A 66 -1.58 -8.57 8.85
N PHE A 67 -1.42 -8.33 7.56
CA PHE A 67 -2.38 -8.76 6.55
C PHE A 67 -1.99 -10.15 6.03
N PRO A 68 -2.89 -11.15 6.09
CA PRO A 68 -2.60 -12.50 5.57
C PRO A 68 -2.75 -12.58 4.03
N TYR A 69 -3.20 -11.51 3.38
CA TYR A 69 -3.44 -11.41 1.94
C TYR A 69 -2.63 -10.26 1.31
N ARG A 70 -2.57 -10.24 -0.03
CA ARG A 70 -2.00 -9.10 -0.76
C ARG A 70 -2.83 -7.86 -0.48
N LEU A 71 -2.16 -6.77 -0.14
CA LEU A 71 -2.81 -5.50 0.13
C LEU A 71 -2.67 -4.59 -1.08
N PHE A 72 -3.80 -4.09 -1.57
CA PHE A 72 -3.84 -3.06 -2.60
C PHE A 72 -4.46 -1.79 -2.05
N THR A 73 -3.85 -0.65 -2.37
CA THR A 73 -4.42 0.68 -2.11
C THR A 73 -4.25 1.49 -3.40
N ASN A 74 -5.28 2.23 -3.79
CA ASN A 74 -5.21 3.05 -5.01
C ASN A 74 -5.11 4.52 -4.60
N CYS A 75 -4.13 5.25 -5.16
CA CYS A 75 -4.05 6.70 -5.01
C CYS A 75 -5.10 7.44 -5.85
N GLY A 76 -5.73 6.77 -6.83
CA GLY A 76 -6.83 7.32 -7.62
C GLY A 76 -6.45 8.45 -8.58
N GLN A 77 -5.15 8.65 -8.81
CA GLN A 77 -4.65 9.77 -9.64
C GLN A 77 -4.36 9.38 -11.09
N ASP A 78 -4.01 8.12 -11.36
CA ASP A 78 -3.50 7.69 -12.66
C ASP A 78 -4.28 6.49 -13.20
N THR A 79 -4.09 6.16 -14.48
CA THR A 79 -4.58 4.91 -15.11
C THR A 79 -3.94 3.65 -14.51
N ILE A 80 -2.97 3.83 -13.60
CA ILE A 80 -2.19 2.78 -12.95
C ILE A 80 -2.71 2.61 -11.52
N GLY A 81 -3.12 1.39 -11.17
CA GLY A 81 -3.44 1.07 -9.78
C GLY A 81 -2.18 1.00 -8.93
N ARG A 82 -1.87 2.06 -8.20
CA ARG A 82 -0.70 2.13 -7.31
C ARG A 82 -1.04 2.72 -5.94
N PRO A 83 -0.33 2.32 -4.87
CA PRO A 83 -0.51 2.91 -3.55
C PRO A 83 -0.03 4.36 -3.51
N THR A 84 -0.52 5.13 -2.53
CA THR A 84 0.06 6.43 -2.22
C THR A 84 1.51 6.25 -1.74
N LEU A 85 2.42 7.07 -2.24
CA LEU A 85 3.85 6.98 -1.95
C LEU A 85 4.29 8.11 -1.02
N GLY A 86 4.99 7.73 0.04
CA GLY A 86 5.63 8.64 0.97
C GLY A 86 7.07 8.94 0.56
N LYS A 87 7.84 9.52 1.49
CA LYS A 87 9.27 9.77 1.31
C LYS A 87 9.99 8.49 0.90
N ASN A 88 10.93 8.61 -0.04
CA ASN A 88 11.72 7.49 -0.58
C ASN A 88 10.88 6.37 -1.22
N GLY A 89 9.66 6.66 -1.68
CA GLY A 89 8.83 5.68 -2.40
C GLY A 89 8.19 4.61 -1.52
N ILE A 90 8.18 4.77 -0.17
CA ILE A 90 7.47 3.82 0.70
C ILE A 90 5.96 3.92 0.42
N PRO A 91 5.28 2.81 0.09
CA PRO A 91 3.83 2.82 -0.01
C PRO A 91 3.23 2.99 1.39
N PHE A 92 2.22 3.84 1.52
CA PHE A 92 1.53 4.04 2.79
C PHE A 92 0.03 4.25 2.58
N ILE A 93 -0.75 4.06 3.64
CA ILE A 93 -2.17 4.42 3.65
C ILE A 93 -2.30 5.81 4.25
N PRO A 94 -2.86 6.79 3.52
CA PRO A 94 -3.07 8.13 4.06
C PRO A 94 -3.99 8.14 5.28
N GLY A 95 -3.71 9.06 6.22
CA GLY A 95 -4.56 9.29 7.39
C GLY A 95 -6.01 9.62 7.02
N SER A 96 -6.24 10.34 5.92
CA SER A 96 -7.57 10.63 5.38
C SER A 96 -8.34 9.36 4.97
N SER A 97 -7.67 8.40 4.32
CA SER A 97 -8.26 7.12 3.94
C SER A 97 -8.62 6.30 5.18
N ILE A 98 -7.75 6.26 6.19
CA ILE A 98 -8.01 5.58 7.47
C ILE A 98 -9.18 6.25 8.19
N LYS A 99 -9.22 7.58 8.23
CA LYS A 99 -10.34 8.34 8.81
C LYS A 99 -11.66 7.99 8.13
N GLY A 100 -11.67 7.87 6.79
CA GLY A 100 -12.86 7.46 6.04
C GLY A 100 -13.31 6.02 6.32
N LEU A 101 -12.36 5.09 6.51
CA LEU A 101 -12.63 3.72 6.97
C LEU A 101 -13.22 3.70 8.38
N PHE A 102 -12.59 4.44 9.30
CA PHE A 102 -12.98 4.53 10.70
C PHE A 102 -14.40 5.09 10.85
N ARG A 103 -14.71 6.17 10.12
CA ARG A 103 -16.05 6.81 10.14
C ARG A 103 -17.18 5.87 9.70
N ARG A 104 -16.90 4.88 8.84
CA ARG A 104 -17.89 3.90 8.36
C ARG A 104 -18.28 2.84 9.38
N VAL A 105 -17.48 2.66 10.43
CA VAL A 105 -17.70 1.60 11.43
C VAL A 105 -18.05 2.11 12.82
N CYS A 106 -17.93 3.42 13.06
CA CYS A 106 -18.53 4.07 14.20
C CYS A 106 -20.04 3.77 14.26
N ASN A 107 -20.55 3.55 15.47
CA ASN A 107 -21.90 3.07 15.71
C ASN A 107 -22.97 4.15 15.46
N ASP A 108 -22.67 5.40 15.80
CA ASP A 108 -23.58 6.54 15.70
C ASP A 108 -22.85 7.83 15.25
N GLU A 109 -23.61 8.89 14.95
CA GLU A 109 -23.03 10.17 14.55
C GLU A 109 -22.27 10.87 15.68
N GLN A 110 -22.62 10.63 16.94
CA GLN A 110 -21.92 11.24 18.08
C GLN A 110 -20.49 10.69 18.19
N GLN A 111 -20.30 9.37 18.07
CA GLN A 111 -19.00 8.72 18.05
C GLN A 111 -18.18 9.12 16.82
N LYS A 112 -18.83 9.28 15.64
CA LYS A 112 -18.17 9.81 14.44
C LYS A 112 -17.68 11.23 14.65
N GLN A 113 -18.51 12.11 15.19
CA GLN A 113 -18.12 13.50 15.46
C GLN A 113 -17.06 13.59 16.56
N HIS A 114 -17.16 12.76 17.60
CA HIS A 114 -16.19 12.70 18.68
C HIS A 114 -14.79 12.33 18.15
N TYR A 115 -14.66 11.20 17.44
CA TYR A 115 -13.37 10.74 16.94
C TYR A 115 -12.89 11.46 15.68
N CYS A 116 -13.77 11.62 14.67
CA CYS A 116 -13.39 12.13 13.35
C CYS A 116 -13.69 13.62 13.15
N GLY A 117 -14.54 14.23 13.97
CA GLY A 117 -15.01 15.60 13.81
C GLY A 117 -16.15 15.75 12.81
N GLY A 118 -16.73 16.94 12.82
CA GLY A 118 -17.76 17.40 11.89
C GLY A 118 -17.35 18.72 11.22
N THR A 119 -18.32 19.40 10.61
CA THR A 119 -18.10 20.70 9.95
C THR A 119 -17.68 21.78 10.94
N GLU A 120 -18.21 21.74 12.16
CA GLU A 120 -18.04 22.80 13.17
C GLU A 120 -17.04 22.46 14.27
N LYS A 121 -16.80 21.17 14.53
CA LYS A 121 -15.94 20.71 15.62
C LYS A 121 -14.92 19.69 15.13
N GLN A 122 -13.66 19.92 15.48
CA GLN A 122 -12.59 19.00 15.17
C GLN A 122 -12.68 17.74 16.05
N GLY A 123 -12.45 16.58 15.45
CA GLY A 123 -12.40 15.32 16.17
C GLY A 123 -11.17 15.21 17.06
N ILE A 124 -11.28 14.41 18.12
CA ILE A 124 -10.20 14.21 19.08
C ILE A 124 -9.07 13.35 18.52
N LEU A 125 -9.30 12.56 17.47
CA LEU A 125 -8.26 11.73 16.84
C LEU A 125 -7.59 12.44 15.67
N ARG A 126 -6.27 12.31 15.62
CA ARG A 126 -5.43 12.58 14.46
C ARG A 126 -5.03 11.26 13.83
N PHE A 127 -5.22 11.16 12.52
CA PHE A 127 -4.91 9.96 11.73
C PHE A 127 -3.62 10.24 10.96
N HIS A 128 -2.50 9.62 11.34
CA HIS A 128 -1.19 9.91 10.74
C HIS A 128 -0.88 9.06 9.50
N GLY A 129 -1.63 7.97 9.32
CA GLY A 129 -1.43 7.03 8.23
C GLY A 129 -1.08 5.63 8.74
N ALA A 130 -0.83 4.73 7.79
CA ALA A 130 -0.32 3.40 8.07
C ALA A 130 0.86 3.08 7.16
N TYR A 131 1.97 2.68 7.77
CA TYR A 131 3.25 2.48 7.09
C TYR A 131 3.68 1.02 7.19
N PRO A 132 4.20 0.43 6.11
CA PRO A 132 4.74 -0.92 6.16
C PRO A 132 6.03 -0.98 6.97
N VAL A 133 6.19 -2.09 7.69
CA VAL A 133 7.42 -2.46 8.39
C VAL A 133 7.92 -3.82 7.89
N GLY A 134 9.24 -4.01 7.97
CA GLY A 134 9.88 -5.21 7.43
C GLY A 134 9.89 -5.24 5.89
N ASP A 135 9.94 -6.44 5.33
CA ASP A 135 9.92 -6.63 3.88
C ASP A 135 8.49 -6.53 3.32
N TRP A 136 8.13 -5.34 2.87
CA TRP A 136 6.87 -5.07 2.17
C TRP A 136 6.93 -5.36 0.68
N THR A 137 8.08 -5.82 0.18
CA THR A 137 8.32 -6.04 -1.26
C THR A 137 8.25 -7.51 -1.66
N GLY A 138 8.24 -8.44 -0.70
CA GLY A 138 8.32 -9.87 -0.96
C GLY A 138 9.59 -10.23 -1.72
N LYS A 139 10.71 -9.67 -1.25
CA LYS A 139 12.04 -9.84 -1.82
C LYS A 139 12.47 -11.29 -1.67
N HIS A 140 12.85 -11.91 -2.78
CA HIS A 140 13.40 -13.27 -2.78
C HIS A 140 14.54 -13.38 -3.77
N THR A 141 15.39 -14.39 -3.57
CA THR A 141 16.55 -14.64 -4.43
C THR A 141 16.30 -15.89 -5.25
N VAL A 142 16.46 -15.77 -6.56
CA VAL A 142 16.38 -16.91 -7.48
C VAL A 142 17.74 -17.22 -8.07
N PRO A 143 18.08 -18.50 -8.28
CA PRO A 143 19.25 -18.87 -9.06
C PRO A 143 18.97 -18.59 -10.54
N ILE A 144 19.91 -17.91 -11.20
CA ILE A 144 19.88 -17.70 -12.65
C ILE A 144 21.19 -18.22 -13.26
N VAL A 145 21.13 -18.62 -14.52
CA VAL A 145 22.33 -18.95 -15.30
C VAL A 145 22.48 -17.88 -16.37
N GLN A 146 23.54 -17.10 -16.30
CA GLN A 146 23.85 -16.06 -17.27
C GLN A 146 25.28 -16.31 -17.77
N ASN A 147 25.46 -16.38 -19.08
CA ASN A 147 26.75 -16.67 -19.73
C ASN A 147 27.45 -17.92 -19.16
N GLY A 148 26.68 -18.98 -18.85
CA GLY A 148 27.20 -20.23 -18.27
C GLY A 148 27.57 -20.16 -16.78
N GLN A 149 27.45 -19.01 -16.12
CA GLN A 149 27.73 -18.86 -14.69
C GLN A 149 26.44 -18.89 -13.86
N ARG A 150 26.47 -19.62 -12.73
CA ARG A 150 25.39 -19.63 -11.75
C ARG A 150 25.46 -18.35 -10.91
N MET A 151 24.46 -17.49 -11.06
CA MET A 151 24.32 -16.25 -10.31
C MET A 151 23.03 -16.27 -9.48
N ARG A 152 22.91 -15.29 -8.58
CA ARG A 152 21.73 -15.08 -7.75
C ARG A 152 21.13 -13.73 -8.06
N GLU A 153 19.86 -13.71 -8.46
CA GLU A 153 19.13 -12.50 -8.77
C GLU A 153 18.09 -12.19 -7.69
N THR A 154 17.99 -10.92 -7.29
CA THR A 154 16.93 -10.44 -6.40
C THR A 154 15.68 -10.10 -7.21
N ARG A 155 14.54 -10.66 -6.80
CA ARG A 155 13.21 -10.39 -7.38
C ARG A 155 12.24 -9.90 -6.31
N TYR A 156 11.20 -9.19 -6.75
CA TYR A 156 10.19 -8.58 -5.90
C TYR A 156 8.80 -9.09 -6.29
N SER A 157 7.91 -9.21 -5.31
CA SER A 157 6.57 -9.77 -5.48
C SER A 157 5.47 -8.70 -5.38
N ILE A 158 5.77 -7.45 -5.76
CA ILE A 158 4.83 -6.32 -5.63
C ILE A 158 3.97 -6.05 -6.87
N LEU A 159 4.25 -6.72 -8.00
CA LEU A 159 3.45 -6.60 -9.20
C LEU A 159 2.32 -7.62 -9.19
N ASP A 160 1.11 -7.17 -9.46
CA ASP A 160 -0.08 -7.98 -9.66
C ASP A 160 -0.66 -7.70 -11.05
N LEU A 161 -1.18 -8.72 -11.70
CA LEU A 161 -1.71 -8.64 -13.06
C LEU A 161 -3.21 -8.91 -13.01
N VAL A 162 -3.99 -7.84 -13.14
CA VAL A 162 -5.45 -7.96 -13.15
C VAL A 162 -5.92 -8.03 -14.59
N HIS A 163 -6.57 -9.14 -14.94
CA HIS A 163 -7.32 -9.25 -16.19
C HIS A 163 -8.76 -8.79 -15.93
N PRO A 164 -9.25 -7.71 -16.56
CA PRO A 164 -10.64 -7.32 -16.44
C PRO A 164 -11.54 -8.46 -16.95
N GLN A 165 -12.33 -9.07 -16.05
CA GLN A 165 -13.22 -10.18 -16.38
C GLN A 165 -14.39 -9.77 -17.30
N GLN A 166 -14.80 -8.50 -17.28
CA GLN A 166 -16.01 -8.05 -17.99
C GLN A 166 -15.93 -8.12 -19.52
N THR A 167 -14.73 -8.06 -20.12
CA THR A 167 -14.59 -8.16 -21.59
C THR A 167 -14.63 -9.61 -22.10
N ARG A 168 -14.62 -10.63 -21.23
CA ARG A 168 -14.65 -12.03 -21.69
C ARG A 168 -16.01 -12.50 -22.22
N GLN A 169 -17.10 -11.78 -21.92
CA GLN A 169 -18.45 -12.29 -22.18
C GLN A 169 -19.27 -11.51 -23.22
N VAL A 170 -18.80 -10.36 -23.73
CA VAL A 170 -19.65 -9.51 -24.59
C VAL A 170 -18.99 -9.02 -25.90
N GLN A 171 -17.66 -8.97 -26.04
CA GLN A 171 -17.05 -8.43 -27.25
C GLN A 171 -15.77 -9.17 -27.66
N ASN A 172 -15.82 -9.80 -28.83
CA ASN A 172 -14.79 -10.05 -29.85
C ASN A 172 -13.35 -10.44 -29.45
N GLN A 173 -12.71 -11.19 -30.36
CA GLN A 173 -11.37 -11.78 -30.29
C GLN A 173 -10.21 -10.76 -30.31
N ASP A 174 -10.28 -9.68 -29.53
CA ASP A 174 -9.17 -8.74 -29.35
C ASP A 174 -8.48 -8.99 -28.01
N GLY A 175 -7.16 -9.16 -28.05
CA GLY A 175 -6.32 -9.54 -26.91
C GLY A 175 -6.58 -8.67 -25.67
N THR A 176 -6.89 -9.32 -24.55
CA THR A 176 -7.24 -8.63 -23.30
C THR A 176 -5.99 -7.96 -22.73
N THR A 177 -5.97 -6.63 -22.66
CA THR A 177 -4.89 -5.86 -22.02
C THR A 177 -4.91 -6.08 -20.51
N ALA A 178 -3.88 -6.75 -20.01
CA ALA A 178 -3.70 -7.00 -18.59
C ALA A 178 -3.26 -5.71 -17.88
N ILE A 179 -3.97 -5.33 -16.82
CA ILE A 179 -3.66 -4.12 -16.06
C ILE A 179 -2.65 -4.50 -14.97
N ALA A 180 -1.47 -3.91 -15.05
CA ALA A 180 -0.46 -4.00 -14.01
C ALA A 180 -0.83 -3.16 -12.79
N LEU A 181 -0.68 -3.74 -11.60
CA LEU A 181 -1.10 -3.15 -10.33
C LEU A 181 0.00 -3.38 -9.28
N ILE A 182 0.33 -2.35 -8.51
CA ILE A 182 1.29 -2.49 -7.40
C ILE A 182 0.54 -2.85 -6.12
N SER A 183 0.79 -4.04 -5.60
CA SER A 183 0.22 -4.53 -4.35
C SER A 183 1.30 -5.10 -3.42
N LEU A 184 1.11 -4.94 -2.12
CA LEU A 184 2.06 -5.38 -1.11
C LEU A 184 1.78 -6.85 -0.75
N PRO A 185 2.77 -7.77 -0.85
CA PRO A 185 2.60 -9.16 -0.45
C PRO A 185 2.56 -9.31 1.08
N GLN A 186 1.37 -9.60 1.63
CA GLN A 186 1.15 -9.90 3.05
C GLN A 186 1.86 -8.94 4.03
N PRO A 187 1.69 -7.61 3.86
CA PRO A 187 2.46 -6.64 4.63
C PRO A 187 2.05 -6.66 6.11
N THR A 188 2.98 -6.21 6.95
CA THR A 188 2.64 -5.70 8.28
C THR A 188 2.65 -4.18 8.22
N LEU A 189 1.54 -3.55 8.58
CA LEU A 189 1.41 -2.09 8.66
C LEU A 189 1.33 -1.62 10.10
N ILE A 190 1.97 -0.50 10.41
CA ILE A 190 1.80 0.22 11.68
C ILE A 190 0.84 1.38 11.44
N PHE A 191 -0.35 1.29 12.00
CA PHE A 191 -1.34 2.37 12.00
C PHE A 191 -1.05 3.33 13.13
N GLN A 192 -1.00 4.62 12.83
CA GLN A 192 -0.60 5.65 13.79
C GLN A 192 -1.72 6.66 14.05
N PHE A 193 -1.97 6.89 15.34
CA PHE A 193 -2.97 7.82 15.83
C PHE A 193 -2.36 8.72 16.90
N SER A 194 -2.85 9.94 17.03
CA SER A 194 -2.68 10.70 18.28
C SER A 194 -4.01 11.30 18.69
N SER A 195 -4.12 11.70 19.95
CA SER A 195 -5.34 12.35 20.44
C SER A 195 -5.03 13.65 21.16
N THR A 196 -5.98 14.59 21.07
CA THR A 196 -6.02 15.77 21.92
C THR A 196 -6.63 15.49 23.30
N ASP A 197 -7.23 14.31 23.48
CA ASP A 197 -7.82 13.86 24.74
C ASP A 197 -6.88 12.87 25.43
N SER A 198 -6.45 13.19 26.65
CA SER A 198 -5.57 12.33 27.46
C SER A 198 -6.29 11.11 28.04
N THR A 199 -7.63 11.14 28.08
CA THR A 199 -8.48 10.08 28.64
C THR A 199 -8.98 9.08 27.59
N ILE A 200 -8.54 9.23 26.33
CA ILE A 200 -9.00 8.42 25.21
C ILE A 200 -8.85 6.91 25.46
N ASN A 201 -9.91 6.17 25.15
CA ASN A 201 -9.90 4.72 25.22
C ASN A 201 -9.25 4.09 23.97
N TRP A 202 -7.93 3.90 24.02
CA TRP A 202 -7.19 3.29 22.91
C TRP A 202 -7.65 1.87 22.53
N LYS A 203 -8.18 1.08 23.48
CA LYS A 203 -8.72 -0.26 23.17
C LYS A 203 -9.96 -0.18 22.29
N GLU A 204 -10.79 0.84 22.49
CA GLU A 204 -11.94 1.11 21.62
C GLU A 204 -11.47 1.51 20.21
N VAL A 205 -10.47 2.39 20.12
CA VAL A 205 -9.87 2.80 18.84
C VAL A 205 -9.29 1.60 18.09
N GLU A 206 -8.58 0.70 18.77
CA GLU A 206 -8.10 -0.56 18.18
C GLU A 206 -9.23 -1.44 17.65
N THR A 207 -10.32 -1.54 18.41
CA THR A 207 -11.49 -2.36 18.06
C THR A 207 -12.18 -1.79 16.82
N LEU A 208 -12.40 -0.47 16.79
CA LEU A 208 -12.96 0.23 15.64
C LEU A 208 -12.06 0.11 14.41
N LEU A 209 -10.75 0.25 14.57
CA LEU A 209 -9.80 0.04 13.47
C LEU A 209 -9.91 -1.38 12.91
N LYS A 210 -9.86 -2.41 13.76
CA LYS A 210 -9.97 -3.82 13.31
C LYS A 210 -11.30 -4.08 12.61
N LYS A 211 -12.41 -3.53 13.11
CA LYS A 211 -13.73 -3.58 12.47
C LYS A 211 -13.76 -2.85 11.11
N ALA A 212 -13.02 -1.75 10.98
CA ALA A 212 -12.88 -1.05 9.71
C ALA A 212 -12.12 -1.88 8.68
N LEU A 213 -11.03 -2.53 9.12
CA LEU A 213 -10.17 -3.35 8.28
C LEU A 213 -10.84 -4.66 7.85
N SER A 214 -11.71 -5.24 8.68
CA SER A 214 -12.44 -6.47 8.35
C SER A 214 -13.45 -6.29 7.21
N ARG A 215 -13.89 -5.05 6.94
CA ARG A 215 -14.73 -4.71 5.78
C ARG A 215 -13.91 -4.50 4.50
N GLY A 216 -12.59 -4.66 4.57
CA GLY A 216 -11.65 -4.50 3.47
C GLY A 216 -11.06 -3.09 3.34
N LEU A 217 -9.87 -3.03 2.77
CA LEU A 217 -9.13 -1.81 2.46
C LEU A 217 -9.19 -1.56 0.93
N GLY A 218 -9.67 -0.39 0.51
CA GLY A 218 -9.69 0.02 -0.90
C GLY A 218 -10.97 -0.31 -1.67
N GLY A 219 -11.09 0.26 -2.88
CA GLY A 219 -12.32 0.30 -3.69
C GLY A 219 -12.70 -0.98 -4.46
N LYS A 220 -12.07 -2.12 -4.20
CA LYS A 220 -12.41 -3.43 -4.80
C LYS A 220 -12.58 -4.49 -3.71
N THR A 221 -13.55 -4.26 -2.83
CA THR A 221 -13.85 -5.12 -1.66
C THR A 221 -15.20 -5.84 -1.79
N SER A 222 -15.75 -5.87 -3.00
CA SER A 222 -17.01 -6.48 -3.39
C SER A 222 -16.77 -7.63 -4.36
#